data_AF-A0A699RXN9-F1
#
_entry.id   AF-A0A699RXN9-F1
#
_cell.length_a   1.000
_cell.length_b   1.000
_cell.length_c   1.000
_cell.angle_alpha   90.00
_cell.angle_beta   90.00
_cell.angle_gamma   90.00
#
_symmetry.space_group_name_H-M   'P 1'
#
loop_
_entity.id
_entity.type
_entity.pdbx_description
1 polymer ?
#
loop_
_entity_poly.entity_id
_entity_poly.type
_entity_poly.pdbx_seq_one_letter_code
_entity_poly.pdbx_strand_id
1 'polypeptide(L)' 'MTPGTISSGLAPTTSPSTSYVPLSRNDRDLLFQPMFDELLNPPPSVVNQAPEAITPIVE' A
#
# COMPACT_ATOMS: atom_id res chain seq x y z
N MET A 1 -34.08 -37.90 28.35
CA MET A 1 -32.62 -38.09 28.21
C MET A 1 -32.12 -36.97 27.32
N THR A 2 -31.36 -36.02 27.84
CA THR A 2 -30.98 -34.80 27.10
C THR A 2 -29.47 -34.82 26.86
N PRO A 3 -28.97 -34.66 25.61
CA PRO A 3 -27.54 -34.70 25.34
C PRO A 3 -26.85 -33.44 25.89
N GLY A 4 -25.78 -33.62 26.67
CA GLY A 4 -24.98 -32.53 27.22
C GLY A 4 -24.25 -31.75 26.11
N THR A 5 -24.35 -30.41 26.15
CA THR A 5 -23.67 -29.51 25.22
C THR A 5 -22.25 -29.27 25.71
N ILE A 6 -21.26 -29.72 24.94
CA ILE A 6 -19.84 -29.42 25.17
C ILE A 6 -19.54 -27.97 24.78
N SER A 7 -19.31 -27.11 25.78
CA SER A 7 -18.87 -25.73 25.57
C SER A 7 -17.37 -25.73 25.26
N SER A 8 -16.99 -25.72 23.98
CA SER A 8 -15.62 -25.41 23.56
C SER A 8 -15.31 -23.96 23.93
N GLY A 9 -14.56 -23.76 25.02
CA GLY A 9 -14.18 -22.46 25.58
C GLY A 9 -13.23 -21.63 24.71
N LEU A 10 -13.59 -21.39 23.45
CA LEU A 10 -13.01 -20.34 22.65
C LEU A 10 -13.79 -19.06 22.96
N ALA A 11 -13.15 -18.17 23.70
CA ALA A 11 -13.64 -16.81 23.86
C ALA A 11 -13.90 -16.22 22.47
N PRO A 12 -15.11 -15.72 22.17
CA PRO A 12 -15.34 -15.02 20.92
C PRO A 12 -14.37 -13.85 20.87
N THR A 13 -13.40 -13.89 19.95
CA THR A 13 -12.66 -12.69 19.60
C THR A 13 -13.69 -11.78 18.95
N THR A 14 -14.20 -10.82 19.71
CA THR A 14 -14.98 -9.72 19.15
C THR A 14 -14.00 -8.85 18.39
N SER A 15 -13.58 -9.31 17.21
CA SER A 15 -12.94 -8.43 16.25
C SER A 15 -13.96 -7.33 15.99
N PRO A 16 -13.63 -6.06 16.24
CA PRO A 16 -14.54 -4.98 15.91
C PRO A 16 -14.85 -5.14 14.43
N SER A 17 -16.12 -5.43 14.14
CA SER A 17 -16.63 -5.36 12.78
C SER A 17 -16.70 -3.87 12.47
N THR A 18 -15.54 -3.26 12.23
CA THR A 18 -15.50 -1.90 11.70
C THR A 18 -16.27 -2.00 10.39
N SER A 19 -17.45 -1.39 10.34
CA SER A 19 -18.21 -1.32 9.10
C SER A 19 -17.30 -0.67 8.08
N TYR A 20 -16.84 -1.44 7.09
CA TYR A 20 -16.07 -0.91 5.98
C TYR A 20 -17.05 -0.06 5.18
N VAL A 21 -17.12 1.21 5.51
CA VAL A 21 -17.78 2.20 4.67
C VAL A 21 -16.86 2.36 3.46
N PRO A 22 -17.30 1.99 2.25
CA PRO A 22 -16.49 2.22 1.06
C PRO A 22 -16.22 3.73 0.99
N LEU A 23 -14.94 4.09 1.05
CA LEU A 23 -14.50 5.44 0.71
C LEU A 23 -15.09 5.77 -0.66
N SER A 24 -15.58 7.01 -0.83
CA SER A 24 -16.08 7.41 -2.13
C SER A 24 -14.98 7.25 -3.18
N ARG A 25 -15.35 7.07 -4.45
CA ARG A 25 -14.37 6.94 -5.54
C ARG A 25 -13.36 8.10 -5.50
N ASN A 26 -13.83 9.31 -5.20
CA ASN A 26 -12.98 10.50 -5.11
C ASN A 26 -12.02 10.45 -3.92
N ASP A 27 -12.49 10.01 -2.74
CA ASP A 27 -11.64 9.91 -1.55
C ASP A 27 -10.57 8.82 -1.75
N ARG A 28 -10.96 7.69 -2.34
CA ARG A 28 -10.03 6.62 -2.69
C ARG A 28 -9.02 7.11 -3.73
N ASP A 29 -9.48 7.76 -4.78
CA ASP A 29 -8.61 8.27 -5.82
C ASP A 29 -7.64 9.30 -5.21
N LEU A 30 -8.07 10.25 -4.37
CA LEU A 30 -7.17 11.20 -3.70
C LEU A 30 -6.13 10.53 -2.79
N LEU A 31 -6.50 9.48 -2.04
CA LEU A 31 -5.59 8.78 -1.14
C LEU A 31 -4.53 7.95 -1.88
N PHE A 32 -4.86 7.44 -3.06
CA PHE A 32 -3.98 6.55 -3.81
C PHE A 32 -3.35 7.20 -5.05
N GLN A 33 -3.89 8.31 -5.57
CA GLN A 33 -3.38 9.00 -6.77
C GLN A 33 -1.87 9.28 -6.63
N PRO A 34 -1.36 9.89 -5.54
CA PRO A 34 0.07 10.23 -5.47
C PRO A 34 0.99 9.00 -5.59
N MET A 35 0.57 7.85 -5.04
CA MET A 35 1.36 6.62 -5.12
C MET A 35 1.45 6.08 -6.55
N PHE A 36 0.41 6.28 -7.35
CA PHE A 36 0.38 5.85 -8.75
C PHE A 36 0.93 6.91 -9.70
N ASP A 37 0.74 8.19 -9.41
CA ASP A 37 1.25 9.31 -10.19
C ASP A 37 2.78 9.31 -10.19
N GLU A 38 3.41 8.99 -9.06
CA GLU A 38 4.87 8.83 -8.97
C GLU A 38 5.38 7.60 -9.76
N LEU A 39 4.57 6.55 -9.88
CA LEU A 39 4.94 5.35 -10.65
C LEU A 39 4.74 5.54 -12.16
N LEU A 40 3.65 6.19 -12.57
CA LEU A 40 3.29 6.39 -13.97
C LEU A 40 4.00 7.59 -14.58
N ASN A 41 4.27 8.62 -13.77
CA ASN A 41 4.96 9.83 -14.16
C ASN A 41 6.06 10.12 -13.11
N PRO A 42 7.10 9.27 -13.03
CA PRO A 42 8.19 9.55 -12.12
C PRO A 42 8.74 10.93 -12.46
N PRO A 43 8.99 11.80 -11.46
CA PRO A 43 9.73 13.02 -11.73
C PRO A 43 11.01 12.64 -12.46
N PRO A 44 11.53 13.48 -13.37
CA PRO A 44 12.84 13.24 -13.94
C PRO A 44 13.77 13.02 -12.77
N SER A 45 14.24 11.77 -12.63
CA SER A 45 15.14 11.39 -11.55
C SER A 45 16.17 12.49 -11.50
N VAL A 46 16.27 13.20 -10.38
CA VAL A 46 17.30 14.23 -10.22
C VAL A 46 18.58 13.44 -10.38
N VAL A 47 19.09 13.47 -11.61
CA VAL A 47 20.19 12.65 -12.06
C VAL A 47 21.27 12.96 -11.05
N ASN A 48 21.59 11.96 -10.22
CA ASN A 48 22.85 11.90 -9.52
C ASN A 48 23.85 12.33 -10.59
N GLN A 49 24.43 13.51 -10.44
CA GLN A 49 25.42 14.01 -11.37
C GLN A 49 26.49 12.93 -11.44
N ALA A 50 26.38 12.05 -12.42
CA ALA A 50 27.50 11.26 -12.86
C ALA A 50 28.48 12.33 -13.32
N PRO A 51 29.69 12.40 -12.76
CA PRO A 51 30.71 13.27 -13.32
C PRO A 51 30.95 12.76 -14.74
N GLU A 52 30.33 13.40 -15.72
CA GLU A 52 30.74 13.35 -17.13
C GLU A 52 32.11 14.03 -17.20
N ALA A 53 33.13 13.32 -16.75
CA ALA A 53 34.52 13.69 -16.92
C ALA A 53 35.36 12.42 -17.06
N ILE A 54 34.93 11.52 -17.95
CA ILE A 54 35.85 10.59 -18.59
C ILE A 54 35.83 10.96 -20.07
N THR A 55 36.67 11.93 -20.41
CA THR A 55 37.04 12.25 -21.79
C THR A 55 37.48 10.98 -22.50
N PRO A 56 36.94 10.64 -23.69
CA PRO A 56 37.57 9.64 -24.53
C PRO A 56 38.91 10.21 -24.98
N ILE A 57 40.01 9.59 -24.53
CA ILE A 57 41.35 9.89 -25.03
C ILE A 57 41.35 9.40 -26.48
N VAL A 58 41.29 10.33 -27.42
CA VAL A 58 41.52 10.06 -28.84
C VAL A 58 43.03 10.15 -29.08
N GLU A 59 43.57 9.01 -29.56
CA GLU A 59 44.85 8.72 -30.23
C GLU A 59 46.15 9.39 -29.76
#